data_AF-A0AA38P645-F1
#
_entry.id   AF-A0AA38P645-F1
#
_cell.length_a   1.000
_cell.length_b   1.000
_cell.length_c   1.000
_cell.angle_alpha   90.00
_cell.angle_beta   90.00
_cell.angle_gamma   90.00
#
_symmetry.space_group_name_H-M   'P 1'
#
loop_
_entity.id
_entity.type
_entity.pdbx_description
1 polymer ?
#
loop_
_entity_poly.entity_id
_entity_poly.type
_entity_poly.pdbx_seq_one_letter_code
_entity_poly.pdbx_strand_id
1 'polypeptide(L)'
;MSAIQDFSEKANFATTSRLLSCLVTESLSRALYFPLTGFEATGFCVLLSGEVSSRPPQSIDVPYKLSDILTIILLKHVPVFKHDGADPRGPEIGLLDPMDMLPLTLEVVQGVHDKANIVSPFRLITGWQLDVHSHTIMPSPDPIVLWDKFAKSYDVQETMIKEIAEELESAVRWQKYSYEHPPRAPLFTSSSVEWEQSIVEGHPTHPVGIDSIPIIVR
;
A
#
# COMPACT_ATOMS: atom_id res chain seq x y z
N MET A 1 2.50 -21.68 -18.66
CA MET A 1 3.62 -20.76 -18.39
C MET A 1 3.11 -19.52 -17.64
N SER A 2 2.56 -19.66 -16.42
CA SER A 2 1.93 -18.51 -15.72
C SER A 2 2.02 -18.51 -14.18
N ALA A 3 2.79 -19.40 -13.56
CA ALA A 3 2.88 -19.45 -12.08
C ALA A 3 4.03 -18.61 -11.49
N ILE A 4 5.13 -18.44 -12.21
CA ILE A 4 6.31 -17.70 -11.72
C ILE A 4 6.06 -16.18 -11.71
N GLN A 5 5.25 -15.68 -12.64
CA GLN A 5 4.86 -14.28 -12.69
C GLN A 5 3.90 -13.92 -11.54
N ASP A 6 3.02 -14.85 -11.16
CA ASP A 6 2.06 -14.69 -10.07
C ASP A 6 2.73 -14.54 -8.69
N PHE A 7 3.71 -15.38 -8.34
CA PHE A 7 4.34 -15.29 -7.01
C PHE A 7 5.15 -14.02 -6.79
N SER A 8 5.78 -13.49 -7.84
CA SER A 8 6.52 -12.22 -7.74
C SER A 8 5.56 -11.05 -7.56
N GLU A 9 4.48 -11.01 -8.34
CA GLU A 9 3.44 -9.98 -8.21
C GLU A 9 2.75 -10.06 -6.85
N LYS A 10 2.45 -11.27 -6.37
CA LYS A 10 1.89 -11.53 -5.04
C LYS A 10 2.83 -11.10 -3.91
N ALA A 11 4.13 -11.37 -4.03
CA ALA A 11 5.13 -10.98 -3.03
C ALA A 11 5.32 -9.46 -2.97
N ASN A 12 5.36 -8.80 -4.13
CA ASN A 12 5.36 -7.35 -4.23
C ASN A 12 4.13 -6.75 -3.57
N PHE A 13 2.93 -7.24 -3.93
CA PHE A 13 1.69 -6.73 -3.34
C PHE A 13 1.63 -6.94 -1.82
N ALA A 14 1.99 -8.13 -1.32
CA ALA A 14 1.99 -8.40 0.12
C ALA A 14 2.95 -7.50 0.89
N THR A 15 4.10 -7.15 0.31
CA THR A 15 5.04 -6.21 0.92
C THR A 15 4.52 -4.78 0.84
N THR A 16 4.01 -4.38 -0.31
CA THR A 16 3.42 -3.07 -0.56
C THR A 16 2.21 -2.81 0.34
N SER A 17 1.32 -3.77 0.52
CA SER A 17 0.13 -3.60 1.37
C SER A 17 0.48 -3.45 2.84
N ARG A 18 1.49 -4.19 3.34
CA ARG A 18 2.02 -3.99 4.69
C ARG A 18 2.68 -2.63 4.85
N LEU A 19 3.50 -2.20 3.88
CA LEU A 19 4.09 -0.87 3.89
C LEU A 19 3.00 0.21 4.01
N LEU A 20 1.98 0.14 3.17
CA LEU A 20 0.90 1.12 3.15
C LEU A 20 0.05 1.09 4.42
N SER A 21 -0.22 -0.10 4.95
CA SER A 21 -0.88 -0.26 6.24
C SER A 21 -0.09 0.43 7.36
N CYS A 22 1.24 0.26 7.39
CA CYS A 22 2.08 0.90 8.40
C CYS A 22 2.08 2.42 8.24
N LEU A 23 2.26 2.93 7.02
CA LEU A 23 2.25 4.37 6.75
C LEU A 23 0.96 5.04 7.24
N VAL A 24 -0.19 4.39 7.05
CA VAL A 24 -1.49 4.94 7.45
C VAL A 24 -1.75 4.74 8.95
N THR A 25 -1.58 3.51 9.44
CA THR A 25 -1.97 3.13 10.81
C THR A 25 -1.05 3.77 11.86
N GLU A 26 0.23 3.99 11.53
CA GLU A 26 1.16 4.73 12.39
C GLU A 26 1.04 6.26 12.22
N SER A 27 0.08 6.73 11.42
CA SER A 27 -0.12 8.14 11.09
C SER A 27 1.11 8.83 10.48
N LEU A 28 1.96 8.06 9.80
CA LEU A 28 3.06 8.64 9.02
C LEU A 28 2.52 9.39 7.81
N SER A 29 1.48 8.87 7.15
CA SER A 29 0.79 9.47 6.00
C SER A 29 -0.72 9.55 6.25
N ARG A 30 -1.35 10.65 5.85
CA ARG A 30 -2.82 10.81 5.89
C ARG A 30 -3.44 10.07 4.70
N ALA A 31 -4.56 9.42 4.93
CA ALA A 31 -5.28 8.67 3.91
C ALA A 31 -6.78 8.95 3.98
N LEU A 32 -7.41 9.15 2.82
CA LEU A 32 -8.83 9.46 2.68
C LEU A 32 -9.56 8.32 1.98
N TYR A 33 -10.73 7.96 2.50
CA TYR A 33 -11.59 6.94 1.91
C TYR A 33 -12.70 7.54 1.05
N PHE A 34 -12.96 6.92 -0.09
CA PHE A 34 -14.03 7.27 -1.01
C PHE A 34 -14.84 6.02 -1.39
N PRO A 35 -16.17 6.02 -1.19
CA PRO A 35 -17.00 4.88 -1.52
C PRO A 35 -17.12 4.71 -3.04
N LEU A 36 -17.22 3.45 -3.50
CA LEU A 36 -17.50 3.10 -4.87
C LEU A 36 -18.78 2.27 -4.95
N THR A 37 -19.55 2.47 -6.01
CA THR A 37 -20.74 1.68 -6.30
C THR A 37 -20.59 1.01 -7.66
N GLY A 38 -20.93 -0.28 -7.76
CA GLY A 38 -20.94 -1.01 -9.02
C GLY A 38 -19.59 -1.60 -9.45
N PHE A 39 -18.62 -1.67 -8.54
CA PHE A 39 -17.34 -2.34 -8.73
C PHE A 39 -17.19 -3.49 -7.71
N GLU A 40 -16.22 -4.38 -7.92
CA GLU A 40 -15.84 -5.41 -6.95
C GLU A 40 -15.29 -4.80 -5.64
N ALA A 41 -14.74 -3.58 -5.73
CA ALA A 41 -14.30 -2.79 -4.60
C ALA A 41 -15.47 -2.05 -3.93
N THR A 42 -15.48 -1.98 -2.60
CA THR A 42 -16.43 -1.14 -1.85
C THR A 42 -16.03 0.33 -1.83
N GLY A 43 -14.76 0.62 -2.09
CA GLY A 43 -14.24 1.98 -2.20
C GLY A 43 -12.78 2.01 -2.61
N PHE A 44 -12.19 3.19 -2.53
CA PHE A 44 -10.76 3.37 -2.69
C PHE A 44 -10.21 4.31 -1.62
N CYS A 45 -8.93 4.12 -1.35
CA CYS A 45 -8.12 4.91 -0.45
C CYS A 45 -7.18 5.78 -1.28
N VAL A 46 -7.06 7.06 -0.93
CA VAL A 46 -6.05 7.96 -1.47
C VAL A 46 -5.09 8.33 -0.35
N LEU A 47 -3.83 7.91 -0.48
CA LEU A 47 -2.76 8.30 0.44
C LEU A 47 -2.14 9.61 -0.03
N LEU A 48 -1.92 10.52 0.91
CA LEU A 48 -1.39 11.85 0.64
C LEU A 48 0.13 11.90 0.80
N SER A 49 0.80 12.67 -0.06
CA SER A 49 2.25 12.90 0.00
C SER A 49 2.66 13.70 1.25
N GLY A 50 3.95 13.68 1.59
CA GLY A 50 4.42 14.17 2.89
C GLY A 50 4.17 15.63 3.20
N GLU A 51 4.23 16.52 2.19
CA GLU A 51 3.94 17.94 2.42
C GLU A 51 2.49 18.16 2.87
N VAL A 52 1.55 17.42 2.30
CA VAL A 52 0.12 17.56 2.63
C VAL A 52 -0.25 16.77 3.88
N SER A 53 0.35 15.59 4.04
CA SER A 53 0.13 14.73 5.22
C SER A 53 0.68 15.34 6.52
N SER A 54 1.77 16.11 6.46
CA SER A 54 2.38 16.76 7.63
C SER A 54 1.60 17.96 8.16
N ARG A 55 0.57 18.41 7.44
CA ARG A 55 -0.27 19.55 7.80
C ARG A 55 -1.68 19.08 8.21
N PRO A 56 -2.36 19.80 9.11
CA PRO A 56 -3.77 19.57 9.39
C PRO A 56 -4.64 19.66 8.12
N PRO A 57 -5.82 19.01 8.11
CA PRO A 57 -6.77 19.11 7.00
C PRO A 57 -7.06 20.56 6.63
N GLN A 58 -7.00 20.87 5.34
CA GLN A 58 -7.25 22.22 4.83
C GLN A 58 -8.73 22.38 4.42
N SER A 59 -9.21 23.64 4.39
CA SER A 59 -10.54 23.97 3.84
C SER A 59 -10.72 23.39 2.44
N ILE A 60 -11.96 23.07 2.09
CA ILE A 60 -12.34 22.57 0.75
C ILE A 60 -11.99 23.55 -0.38
N ASP A 61 -11.85 24.84 -0.06
CA ASP A 61 -11.49 25.91 -1.01
C ASP A 61 -10.03 25.84 -1.50
N VAL A 62 -9.18 25.07 -0.80
CA VAL A 62 -7.78 24.84 -1.19
C VAL A 62 -7.68 23.43 -1.78
N PRO A 63 -7.84 23.25 -3.11
CA PRO A 63 -7.96 21.92 -3.68
C PRO A 63 -6.65 21.15 -3.59
N TYR A 64 -6.74 19.84 -3.34
CA TYR A 64 -5.60 18.95 -3.50
C TYR A 64 -5.27 18.75 -4.97
N LYS A 65 -3.98 18.72 -5.27
CA LYS A 65 -3.42 18.53 -6.61
C LYS A 65 -3.04 17.07 -6.81
N LEU A 66 -2.75 16.71 -8.06
CA LEU A 66 -2.23 15.38 -8.38
C LEU A 66 -0.86 15.10 -7.73
N SER A 67 -0.03 16.14 -7.54
CA SER A 67 1.24 16.05 -6.80
C SER A 67 1.07 15.69 -5.32
N ASP A 68 -0.15 15.87 -4.80
CA ASP A 68 -0.45 15.64 -3.39
C ASP A 68 -0.82 14.17 -3.13
N ILE A 69 -0.93 13.36 -4.18
CA ILE A 69 -1.23 11.93 -4.12
C ILE A 69 0.06 11.15 -4.07
N LEU A 70 0.25 10.37 -3.01
CA LEU A 70 1.31 9.37 -2.92
C LEU A 70 0.93 8.11 -3.72
N THR A 71 -0.25 7.54 -3.42
CA THR A 71 -0.78 6.37 -4.12
C THR A 71 -2.28 6.22 -3.88
N ILE A 72 -2.91 5.38 -4.69
CA ILE A 72 -4.33 5.04 -4.63
C ILE A 72 -4.46 3.52 -4.52
N ILE A 73 -5.35 3.05 -3.64
CA ILE A 73 -5.57 1.62 -3.40
C ILE A 73 -7.06 1.32 -3.44
N LEU A 74 -7.47 0.26 -4.14
CA LEU A 74 -8.86 -0.22 -4.08
C LEU A 74 -9.07 -1.09 -2.85
N LEU A 75 -10.22 -0.92 -2.17
CA LEU A 75 -10.53 -1.62 -0.93
C LEU A 75 -11.72 -2.58 -1.10
N LYS A 76 -11.60 -3.77 -0.53
CA LYS A 76 -12.67 -4.78 -0.39
C LYS A 76 -13.66 -4.39 0.69
N HIS A 77 -13.20 -3.76 1.77
CA HIS A 77 -14.04 -3.36 2.89
C HIS A 77 -13.87 -1.88 3.25
N VAL A 78 -14.82 -1.37 4.04
CA VAL A 78 -14.75 -0.02 4.61
C VAL A 78 -13.70 -0.03 5.73
N PRO A 79 -12.67 0.82 5.67
CA PRO A 79 -11.61 0.84 6.67
C PRO A 79 -12.08 1.47 7.99
N VAL A 80 -11.26 1.39 9.04
CA VAL A 80 -11.56 2.05 10.32
C VAL A 80 -11.16 3.52 10.23
N PHE A 81 -12.10 4.42 10.49
CA PHE A 81 -11.87 5.86 10.43
C PHE A 81 -11.29 6.42 11.74
N LYS A 82 -10.56 7.53 11.62
CA LYS A 82 -10.14 8.32 12.79
C LYS A 82 -11.36 8.96 13.46
N HIS A 83 -11.29 9.11 14.79
CA HIS A 83 -12.38 9.72 15.58
C HIS A 83 -12.35 11.26 15.55
N ASP A 84 -11.19 11.84 15.23
CA ASP A 84 -10.87 13.27 15.32
C ASP A 84 -10.44 13.89 13.97
N GLY A 85 -10.10 13.06 12.98
CA GLY A 85 -9.71 13.50 11.63
C GLY A 85 -10.93 13.70 10.72
N ALA A 86 -11.39 14.95 10.59
CA ALA A 86 -12.41 15.32 9.61
C ALA A 86 -11.79 16.19 8.51
N ASP A 87 -11.30 15.56 7.44
CA ASP A 87 -11.05 16.29 6.19
C ASP A 87 -12.39 16.54 5.50
N PRO A 88 -12.70 17.78 5.07
CA PRO A 88 -13.96 18.08 4.40
C PRO A 88 -14.14 17.32 3.07
N ARG A 89 -13.07 16.73 2.52
CA ARG A 89 -13.11 15.95 1.28
C ARG A 89 -13.52 14.50 1.51
N GLY A 90 -13.32 13.94 2.71
CA GLY A 90 -13.64 12.55 3.02
C GLY A 90 -13.15 12.11 4.39
N PRO A 91 -13.67 10.99 4.94
CA PRO A 91 -13.24 10.48 6.23
C PRO A 91 -11.78 10.02 6.19
N GLU A 92 -11.02 10.42 7.20
CA GLU A 92 -9.63 9.96 7.37
C GLU A 92 -9.59 8.53 7.89
N ILE A 93 -8.71 7.73 7.30
CA ILE A 93 -8.46 6.35 7.71
C ILE A 93 -7.50 6.36 8.91
N GLY A 94 -7.89 5.67 9.97
CA GLY A 94 -7.08 5.47 11.18
C GLY A 94 -6.40 4.10 11.24
N LEU A 95 -7.03 3.07 10.68
CA LEU A 95 -6.44 1.75 10.54
C LEU A 95 -6.80 1.18 9.16
N LEU A 96 -5.76 0.73 8.46
CA LEU A 96 -5.86 0.16 7.13
C LEU A 96 -5.29 -1.26 7.15
N ASP A 97 -6.13 -2.27 7.05
CA ASP A 97 -5.71 -3.67 7.05
C ASP A 97 -5.14 -4.07 5.66
N PRO A 98 -3.94 -4.67 5.57
CA PRO A 98 -3.41 -5.21 4.31
C PRO A 98 -4.36 -6.18 3.59
N MET A 99 -5.19 -6.94 4.32
CA MET A 99 -6.13 -7.92 3.75
C MET A 99 -7.35 -7.27 3.10
N ASP A 100 -7.67 -6.03 3.50
CA ASP A 100 -8.75 -5.25 2.91
C ASP A 100 -8.36 -4.63 1.57
N MET A 101 -7.07 -4.64 1.21
CA MET A 101 -6.60 -4.11 -0.06
C MET A 101 -6.83 -5.14 -1.19
N LEU A 102 -7.31 -4.66 -2.34
CA LEU A 102 -7.24 -5.42 -3.58
C LEU A 102 -5.80 -5.37 -4.14
N PRO A 103 -5.36 -6.41 -4.88
CA PRO A 103 -4.01 -6.52 -5.45
C PRO A 103 -3.78 -5.57 -6.64
N LEU A 104 -4.13 -4.29 -6.46
CA LEU A 104 -4.01 -3.23 -7.45
C LEU A 104 -3.73 -1.91 -6.73
N THR A 105 -2.44 -1.63 -6.58
CA THR A 105 -1.95 -0.30 -6.17
C THR A 105 -1.80 0.55 -7.42
N LEU A 106 -2.27 1.79 -7.36
CA LEU A 106 -2.32 2.71 -8.48
C LEU A 106 -1.48 3.95 -8.18
N GLU A 107 -0.77 4.44 -9.19
CA GLU A 107 0.01 5.67 -9.14
C GLU A 107 -0.45 6.65 -10.21
N VAL A 108 -0.29 7.94 -9.93
CA VAL A 108 -0.47 9.00 -10.93
C VAL A 108 0.87 9.27 -11.58
N VAL A 109 0.95 9.12 -12.90
CA VAL A 109 2.14 9.45 -13.70
C VAL A 109 1.82 10.49 -14.75
N GLN A 110 2.79 11.35 -15.02
CA GLN A 110 2.69 12.34 -16.09
C GLN A 110 2.85 11.63 -17.44
N GLY A 111 1.85 11.75 -18.32
CA GLY A 111 1.87 11.07 -19.61
C GLY A 111 0.55 11.22 -20.37
N VAL A 112 0.66 11.30 -21.70
CA VAL A 112 -0.48 11.31 -22.62
C VAL A 112 -0.67 9.88 -23.13
N HIS A 113 -1.75 9.20 -22.77
CA HIS A 113 -2.05 7.89 -23.36
C HIS A 113 -3.52 7.67 -23.69
N ASP A 114 -3.70 7.01 -24.84
CA ASP A 114 -4.89 6.98 -25.69
C ASP A 114 -5.80 5.74 -25.47
N LYS A 115 -5.56 4.93 -24.42
CA LYS A 115 -6.31 3.66 -24.22
C LYS A 115 -6.56 3.33 -22.75
N ALA A 116 -7.85 3.07 -22.47
CA ALA A 116 -8.47 2.56 -21.24
C ALA A 116 -8.56 3.54 -20.05
N ASN A 117 -9.72 4.20 -19.96
CA ASN A 117 -10.15 5.07 -18.86
C ASN A 117 -10.35 4.30 -17.54
N ILE A 118 -9.28 4.00 -16.80
CA ILE A 118 -9.40 3.65 -15.36
C ILE A 118 -9.81 4.89 -14.53
N VAL A 119 -9.77 6.09 -15.14
CA VAL A 119 -9.96 7.38 -14.49
C VAL A 119 -11.43 7.74 -14.17
N SER A 120 -12.40 6.92 -14.59
CA SER A 120 -13.83 7.25 -14.44
C SER A 120 -14.31 7.47 -12.99
N PRO A 121 -13.85 6.72 -11.96
CA PRO A 121 -14.34 6.90 -10.59
C PRO A 121 -13.80 8.17 -9.91
N PHE A 122 -12.61 8.64 -10.32
CA PHE A 122 -11.91 9.76 -9.68
C PHE A 122 -12.51 11.14 -10.01
N ARG A 123 -13.36 11.21 -11.03
CA ARG A 123 -14.05 12.47 -11.40
C ARG A 123 -15.09 12.92 -10.37
N LEU A 124 -15.42 12.06 -9.40
CA LEU A 124 -16.45 12.32 -8.39
C LEU A 124 -15.88 12.92 -7.09
N ILE A 125 -14.56 13.13 -7.01
CA ILE A 125 -13.96 13.60 -5.76
C ILE A 125 -14.00 15.13 -5.66
N THR A 126 -14.82 15.65 -4.75
CA THR A 126 -14.92 17.08 -4.46
C THR A 126 -13.68 17.60 -3.72
N GLY A 127 -13.22 18.81 -4.07
CA GLY A 127 -12.05 19.43 -3.42
C GLY A 127 -10.69 18.99 -3.99
N TRP A 128 -10.68 18.44 -5.21
CA TRP A 128 -9.48 18.05 -5.94
C TRP A 128 -9.39 18.78 -7.28
N GLN A 129 -8.17 19.22 -7.64
CA GLN A 129 -7.83 19.79 -8.93
C GLN A 129 -7.05 18.76 -9.73
N LEU A 130 -7.79 17.92 -10.46
CA LEU A 130 -7.23 16.86 -11.29
C LEU A 130 -7.08 17.38 -12.74
N ASP A 131 -5.85 17.63 -13.20
CA ASP A 131 -5.59 17.83 -14.62
C ASP A 131 -5.51 16.48 -15.33
N VAL A 132 -6.68 16.00 -15.74
CA VAL A 132 -6.88 14.66 -16.31
C VAL A 132 -6.32 14.53 -17.75
N HIS A 133 -5.88 15.63 -18.37
CA HIS A 133 -5.39 15.63 -19.75
C HIS A 133 -3.89 15.34 -19.84
N SER A 134 -3.14 15.61 -18.77
CA SER A 134 -1.68 15.48 -18.74
C SER A 134 -1.18 14.31 -17.87
N HIS A 135 -2.09 13.64 -17.15
CA HIS A 135 -1.76 12.55 -16.24
C HIS A 135 -2.59 11.31 -16.50
N THR A 136 -1.98 10.16 -16.26
CA THR A 136 -2.62 8.85 -16.32
C THR A 136 -2.43 8.11 -15.00
N ILE A 137 -3.38 7.23 -14.68
CA ILE A 137 -3.32 6.36 -13.51
C ILE A 137 -2.85 4.99 -13.98
N MET A 138 -1.75 4.51 -13.41
CA MET A 138 -1.14 3.22 -13.78
C MET A 138 -0.97 2.31 -12.56
N PRO A 139 -0.99 0.98 -12.75
CA PRO A 139 -0.59 0.05 -11.69
C PRO A 139 0.86 0.27 -11.26
N SER A 140 1.11 0.27 -9.95
CA SER A 140 2.44 0.38 -9.34
C SER A 140 2.57 -0.56 -8.16
N PRO A 141 2.94 -1.83 -8.40
CA PRO A 141 2.99 -2.83 -7.34
C PRO A 141 4.30 -2.79 -6.53
N ASP A 142 5.31 -2.03 -6.98
CA ASP A 142 6.68 -2.10 -6.46
C ASP A 142 6.82 -1.35 -5.11
N PRO A 143 7.09 -2.05 -4.00
CA PRO A 143 7.23 -1.42 -2.68
C PRO A 143 8.43 -0.47 -2.61
N ILE A 144 9.49 -0.70 -3.38
CA ILE A 144 10.71 0.12 -3.37
C ILE A 144 10.44 1.46 -4.04
N VAL A 145 9.76 1.46 -5.19
CA VAL A 145 9.36 2.69 -5.89
C VAL A 145 8.42 3.53 -5.01
N LEU A 146 7.48 2.87 -4.32
CA LEU A 146 6.56 3.54 -3.42
C LEU A 146 7.27 4.12 -2.18
N TRP A 147 8.19 3.35 -1.60
CA TRP A 147 9.04 3.81 -0.50
C TRP A 147 9.89 5.01 -0.89
N ASP A 148 10.55 4.97 -2.05
CA ASP A 148 11.36 6.09 -2.56
C ASP A 148 10.51 7.37 -2.72
N LYS A 149 9.30 7.26 -3.28
CA LYS A 149 8.37 8.39 -3.38
C LYS A 149 7.97 8.94 -2.02
N PHE A 150 7.59 8.06 -1.09
CA PHE A 150 7.26 8.46 0.28
C PHE A 150 8.45 9.18 0.91
N ALA A 151 9.61 8.55 0.94
CA ALA A 151 10.77 9.02 1.66
C ALA A 151 11.29 10.36 1.11
N LYS A 152 11.27 10.55 -0.22
CA LYS A 152 11.56 11.86 -0.86
C LYS A 152 10.55 12.94 -0.45
N SER A 153 9.27 12.59 -0.31
CA SER A 153 8.23 13.55 0.10
C SER A 153 8.31 13.98 1.57
N TYR A 154 9.06 13.24 2.40
CA TYR A 154 9.30 13.52 3.82
C TYR A 154 10.72 13.98 4.14
N ASP A 155 11.55 14.22 3.11
CA ASP A 155 12.97 14.60 3.27
C ASP A 155 13.76 13.62 4.17
N VAL A 156 13.49 12.32 4.01
CA VAL A 156 14.21 11.26 4.74
C VAL A 156 15.66 11.22 4.28
N GLN A 157 16.59 10.98 5.20
CA GLN A 157 18.02 10.92 4.90
C GLN A 157 18.34 9.82 3.89
N GLU A 158 19.17 10.12 2.87
CA GLU A 158 19.49 9.21 1.77
C GLU A 158 20.02 7.83 2.23
N THR A 159 20.77 7.79 3.33
CA THR A 159 21.25 6.52 3.92
C THR A 159 20.09 5.65 4.39
N MET A 160 19.14 6.22 5.14
CA MET A 160 17.95 5.54 5.64
C MET A 160 17.02 5.11 4.50
N ILE A 161 16.92 5.90 3.43
CA ILE A 161 16.16 5.52 2.23
C ILE A 161 16.72 4.21 1.66
N LYS A 162 18.04 4.11 1.52
CA LYS A 162 18.72 2.93 0.96
C LYS A 162 18.59 1.72 1.88
N GLU A 163 18.82 1.89 3.17
CA GLU A 163 18.71 0.80 4.16
C GLU A 163 17.30 0.18 4.15
N ILE A 164 16.25 1.01 4.22
CA ILE A 164 14.86 0.51 4.19
C ILE A 164 14.50 -0.08 2.82
N ALA A 165 15.03 0.47 1.71
CA ALA A 165 14.84 -0.11 0.39
C ALA A 165 15.45 -1.52 0.27
N GLU A 166 16.65 -1.73 0.82
CA GLU A 166 17.30 -3.05 0.88
C GLU A 166 16.50 -4.05 1.73
N GLU A 167 15.95 -3.59 2.85
CA GLU A 167 15.07 -4.39 3.71
C GLU A 167 13.76 -4.78 2.99
N LEU A 168 13.12 -3.84 2.29
CA LEU A 168 11.92 -4.10 1.49
C LEU A 168 12.22 -5.07 0.34
N GLU A 169 13.36 -4.92 -0.34
CA GLU A 169 13.79 -5.86 -1.38
C GLU A 169 13.99 -7.27 -0.80
N SER A 170 14.63 -7.37 0.37
CA SER A 170 14.80 -8.62 1.09
C SER A 170 13.44 -9.24 1.47
N ALA A 171 12.50 -8.44 1.96
CA ALA A 171 11.15 -8.89 2.31
C ALA A 171 10.40 -9.45 1.10
N VAL A 172 10.46 -8.78 -0.05
CA VAL A 172 9.88 -9.30 -1.31
C VAL A 172 10.51 -10.65 -1.69
N ARG A 173 11.84 -10.76 -1.61
CA ARG A 173 12.58 -11.99 -1.96
C ARG A 173 12.16 -13.17 -1.07
N TRP A 174 12.07 -12.95 0.24
CA TRP A 174 11.65 -13.97 1.20
C TRP A 174 10.17 -14.32 1.08
N GLN A 175 9.31 -13.33 0.86
CA GLN A 175 7.88 -13.55 0.66
C GLN A 175 7.64 -14.38 -0.61
N LYS A 176 8.36 -14.08 -1.70
CA LYS A 176 8.34 -14.86 -2.93
C LYS A 176 8.82 -16.29 -2.70
N TYR A 177 9.96 -16.47 -2.04
CA TYR A 177 10.49 -17.79 -1.71
C TYR A 177 9.47 -18.63 -0.93
N SER A 178 8.79 -18.02 0.04
CA SER A 178 7.78 -18.68 0.87
C SER A 178 6.53 -19.08 0.10
N TYR A 179 6.14 -18.31 -0.93
CA TYR A 179 5.06 -18.71 -1.84
C TYR A 179 5.48 -19.83 -2.80
N GLU A 180 6.75 -19.86 -3.22
CA GLU A 180 7.30 -20.93 -4.05
C GLU A 180 7.49 -22.23 -3.25
N HIS A 181 7.76 -22.12 -1.94
CA HIS A 181 8.04 -23.23 -1.04
C HIS A 181 7.14 -23.16 0.20
N PRO A 182 5.81 -23.29 0.04
CA PRO A 182 4.90 -23.15 1.16
C PRO A 182 5.23 -24.22 2.22
N PRO A 183 5.32 -23.83 3.50
CA PRO A 183 5.52 -24.78 4.58
C PRO A 183 4.33 -25.74 4.64
N ARG A 184 4.57 -26.93 5.20
CA ARG A 184 3.51 -27.93 5.33
C ARG A 184 2.46 -27.41 6.30
N ALA A 185 1.19 -27.54 5.92
CA ALA A 185 0.08 -27.26 6.83
C ALA A 185 0.23 -28.15 8.07
N PRO A 186 0.24 -27.57 9.28
CA PRO A 186 0.39 -28.34 10.50
C PRO A 186 -0.89 -29.16 10.73
N LEU A 187 -0.75 -30.28 11.41
CA LEU A 187 -1.87 -31.09 11.86
C LEU A 187 -2.25 -30.69 13.29
N PHE A 188 -3.45 -31.08 13.73
CA PHE A 188 -3.83 -30.90 15.15
C PHE A 188 -2.91 -31.65 16.12
N THR A 189 -2.17 -32.64 15.63
CA THR A 189 -1.17 -33.40 16.38
C THR A 189 0.25 -32.84 16.23
N SER A 190 0.44 -31.80 15.41
CA SER A 190 1.75 -31.18 15.21
C SER A 190 2.23 -30.46 16.47
N SER A 191 3.54 -30.41 16.63
CA SER A 191 4.18 -29.67 17.70
C SER A 191 3.96 -28.16 17.55
N SER A 192 4.13 -27.41 18.64
CA SER A 192 4.07 -25.94 18.59
C SER A 192 5.09 -25.34 17.62
N VAL A 193 6.26 -25.97 17.48
CA VAL A 193 7.33 -25.55 16.55
C VAL A 193 6.87 -25.69 15.10
N GLU A 194 6.21 -26.79 14.74
CA GLU A 194 5.68 -26.98 13.39
C GLU A 194 4.55 -26.00 13.08
N TRP A 195 3.72 -25.65 14.07
CA TRP A 195 2.72 -24.60 13.93
C TRP A 195 3.36 -23.24 13.65
N GLU A 196 4.37 -22.85 14.43
CA GLU A 196 5.09 -21.58 14.24
C GLU A 196 5.78 -21.52 12.87
N GLN A 197 6.45 -22.61 12.46
CA GLN A 197 7.13 -22.71 11.16
C GLN A 197 6.17 -22.79 9.96
N SER A 198 4.88 -23.00 10.19
CA SER A 198 3.88 -23.01 9.12
C SER A 198 3.35 -21.64 8.73
N ILE A 199 3.71 -20.61 9.49
CA ILE A 199 3.27 -19.23 9.25
C ILE A 199 4.09 -18.63 8.09
N VAL A 200 3.42 -18.40 6.95
CA VAL A 200 4.01 -17.91 5.69
C VAL A 200 4.11 -16.39 5.63
N GLU A 201 3.33 -15.72 6.47
CA GLU A 201 3.22 -14.28 6.52
C GLU A 201 3.81 -13.82 7.85
N GLY A 202 4.90 -13.04 7.79
CA GLY A 202 5.54 -12.48 8.98
C GLY A 202 4.60 -11.56 9.78
N HIS A 203 5.15 -10.78 10.71
CA HIS A 203 4.32 -9.93 11.58
C HIS A 203 3.42 -8.99 10.76
N PRO A 204 2.09 -9.00 10.96
CA PRO A 204 1.12 -8.34 10.06
C PRO A 204 1.26 -6.81 10.01
N THR A 205 1.89 -6.20 11.01
CA THR A 205 2.10 -4.75 11.12
C THR A 205 3.55 -4.31 10.91
N HIS A 206 4.46 -5.20 10.51
CA HIS A 206 5.81 -4.80 10.13
C HIS A 206 5.98 -5.06 8.63
N PRO A 207 6.30 -4.02 7.82
CA PRO A 207 6.44 -4.19 6.38
C PRO A 207 7.70 -5.00 6.04
N VAL A 208 8.67 -4.95 6.95
CA VAL A 208 9.90 -5.75 6.95
C VAL A 208 9.70 -6.87 7.97
N GLY A 209 9.00 -7.91 7.55
CA GLY A 209 8.64 -9.04 8.40
C GLY A 209 9.32 -10.32 7.94
N ILE A 210 10.66 -10.37 7.97
CA ILE A 210 11.53 -11.55 8.16
C ILE A 210 12.93 -10.97 8.34
N ASP A 211 13.31 -10.70 9.60
CA ASP A 211 14.72 -10.49 9.90
C ASP A 211 15.50 -11.75 9.56
N SER A 212 16.66 -11.54 8.94
CA SER A 212 17.57 -12.59 8.47
C SER A 212 18.21 -13.32 9.65
N ILE A 213 17.48 -14.24 10.29
CA ILE A 213 18.10 -15.25 11.15
C ILE A 213 17.93 -16.60 10.45
N PRO A 214 18.99 -17.18 9.86
CA PRO A 214 18.95 -18.58 9.51
C PRO A 214 18.85 -19.34 10.83
N ILE A 215 17.65 -19.84 11.16
CA ILE A 215 17.51 -20.86 12.18
C ILE A 215 18.13 -22.12 11.59
N ILE A 216 19.45 -22.24 11.72
CA ILE A 216 20.16 -23.51 11.57
C ILE A 216 19.70 -24.37 12.73
N VAL A 217 18.69 -25.19 12.50
CA VAL A 217 18.38 -26.32 13.39
C VAL A 217 19.43 -27.40 13.08
N ARG A 218 20.38 -27.58 13.98
CA ARG A 218 21.24 -28.76 14.04
C ARG A 218 20.47 -29.96 14.56
#